data_AF-A0A530YF63-F1
#
_entry.id   AF-A0A530YF63-F1
#
_cell.length_a   1.000
_cell.length_b   1.000
_cell.length_c   1.000
_cell.angle_alpha   90.00
_cell.angle_beta   90.00
_cell.angle_gamma   90.00
#
_symmetry.space_group_name_H-M   'P 1'
#
loop_
_entity.id
_entity.type
_entity.pdbx_description
1 polymer ?
#
loop_
_entity_poly.entity_id
_entity_poly.type
_entity_poly.pdbx_seq_one_letter_code
_entity_poly.pdbx_strand_id
1 'polypeptide(L)'
;KTRDGQEFPIEAILRSVPWRGGKALMLVVRRSGDDEAAGAADDQTQPDTFELKARIAEMRTIIDTATDGVVLIGRDGTIRSISRPAEALFGFDSDEVTGKPFVSLFAIESQRAARDYLDGLSEPGVASVLNDGREVIGREAQGRFIPLFMTIGRLPNDSGFCAVVRDITQWKRAEEDLTQARAVAERASSQKTDFLARISHEIRTPLNAIIGFSELMVDEKFGPVANDRYRDYLRDINRSGNHVLDLVNDLLDISKIEAGQQEMAYEAVSLNDTLAETVAMMQPQANRERVIIRSSFASRLPEVVADLRSV
;
A
#
# COMPACT_ATOMS: atom_id res chain seq x y z
N LYS A 1 29.36 -73.96 -22.14
CA LYS A 1 29.78 -75.33 -22.51
C LYS A 1 28.57 -76.25 -22.33
N THR A 2 28.12 -76.93 -23.37
CA THR A 2 26.97 -77.85 -23.30
C THR A 2 27.39 -79.19 -22.71
N ARG A 3 26.42 -80.03 -22.35
CA ARG A 3 26.65 -81.39 -21.86
C ARG A 3 27.45 -82.26 -22.85
N ASP A 4 27.40 -81.94 -24.15
CA ASP A 4 28.11 -82.64 -25.22
C ASP A 4 29.49 -82.05 -25.55
N GLY A 5 30.02 -81.15 -24.69
CA GLY A 5 31.38 -80.64 -24.79
C GLY A 5 31.60 -79.47 -25.76
N GLN A 6 30.57 -79.03 -26.49
CA GLN A 6 30.63 -77.84 -27.36
C GLN A 6 30.63 -76.53 -26.55
N GLU A 7 31.48 -75.59 -26.95
CA GLU A 7 31.55 -74.23 -26.42
C GLU A 7 30.99 -73.25 -27.46
N PHE A 8 30.13 -72.32 -27.02
CA PHE A 8 29.63 -71.23 -27.84
C PHE A 8 29.65 -69.93 -27.04
N PRO A 9 29.82 -68.77 -27.71
CA PRO A 9 29.81 -67.47 -27.06
C PRO A 9 28.40 -67.16 -26.53
N ILE A 10 28.35 -66.70 -25.28
CA ILE A 10 27.14 -66.20 -24.64
C ILE A 10 27.38 -64.75 -24.22
N GLU A 11 26.32 -63.96 -24.27
CA GLU A 11 26.29 -62.65 -23.64
C GLU A 11 25.53 -62.78 -22.32
N ALA A 12 26.18 -62.42 -21.22
CA ALA A 12 25.62 -62.55 -19.88
C ALA A 12 25.54 -61.16 -19.23
N ILE A 13 24.33 -60.75 -18.88
CA ILE A 13 24.06 -59.46 -18.25
C ILE A 13 23.54 -59.72 -16.83
N LEU A 14 24.31 -59.28 -15.83
CA LEU A 14 23.94 -59.36 -14.42
C LEU A 14 23.33 -58.01 -13.99
N ARG A 15 22.09 -58.01 -13.49
CA ARG A 15 21.43 -56.80 -12.98
C ARG A 15 20.85 -57.04 -11.60
N SER A 16 20.79 -55.98 -10.79
CA SER A 16 20.06 -56.01 -9.53
C SER A 16 18.58 -55.74 -9.78
N VAL A 17 17.71 -56.63 -9.32
CA VAL A 17 16.25 -56.52 -9.44
C VAL A 17 15.60 -56.59 -8.05
N PRO A 18 14.52 -55.84 -7.81
CA PRO A 18 13.77 -55.96 -6.56
C PRO A 18 13.03 -57.31 -6.52
N TRP A 19 13.19 -58.06 -5.43
CA TRP A 19 12.54 -59.36 -5.22
C TRP A 19 12.15 -59.53 -3.75
N ARG A 20 10.85 -59.81 -3.51
CA ARG A 20 10.26 -60.04 -2.17
C ARG A 20 10.72 -59.05 -1.09
N GLY A 21 10.72 -57.76 -1.42
CA GLY A 21 11.07 -56.69 -0.47
C GLY A 21 12.57 -56.43 -0.28
N GLY A 22 13.45 -57.12 -1.01
CA GLY A 22 14.90 -56.87 -1.03
C GLY A 22 15.45 -56.73 -2.45
N LYS A 23 16.77 -56.60 -2.59
CA LYS A 23 17.47 -56.62 -3.90
C LYS A 23 18.06 -58.01 -4.14
N ALA A 24 17.75 -58.60 -5.29
CA ALA A 24 18.37 -59.82 -5.79
C ALA A 24 19.22 -59.52 -7.03
N LEU A 25 20.12 -60.43 -7.40
CA LEU A 25 20.87 -60.35 -8.65
C LEU A 25 20.28 -61.35 -9.65
N MET A 26 19.89 -60.84 -10.81
CA MET A 26 19.38 -61.63 -11.93
C MET A 26 20.44 -61.68 -13.02
N LEU A 27 20.85 -62.90 -13.39
CA LEU A 27 21.75 -63.15 -14.50
C LEU A 27 20.93 -63.59 -15.72
N VAL A 28 20.91 -62.77 -16.76
CA VAL A 28 20.30 -63.12 -18.04
C VAL A 28 21.41 -63.54 -18.99
N VAL A 29 21.32 -64.75 -19.51
CA VAL A 29 22.28 -65.30 -20.47
C VAL A 29 21.58 -65.51 -21.80
N ARG A 30 22.07 -64.87 -22.85
CA ARG A 30 21.58 -65.06 -24.23
C ARG A 30 22.67 -65.66 -25.09
N ARG A 31 22.26 -66.50 -26.04
CA ARG A 31 23.15 -67.04 -27.06
C ARG A 31 23.36 -65.96 -28.12
N SER A 32 24.61 -65.61 -28.40
CA SER A 32 24.93 -64.65 -29.45
C SER A 32 24.77 -65.36 -30.81
N GLY A 33 23.77 -64.97 -31.60
CA GLY A 33 23.62 -65.44 -32.99
C GLY A 33 22.21 -65.79 -33.50
N ASP A 34 21.16 -65.77 -32.67
CA ASP A 34 19.77 -65.94 -33.17
C ASP A 34 19.14 -64.56 -33.45
N ASP A 35 19.65 -63.87 -34.47
CA ASP A 35 18.93 -62.81 -35.15
C ASP A 35 18.24 -63.41 -36.37
N GLU A 36 16.96 -63.80 -36.21
CA GLU A 36 15.89 -63.47 -37.15
C GLU A 36 14.53 -63.98 -36.63
N ALA A 37 13.54 -63.09 -36.72
CA ALA A 37 12.10 -63.29 -36.51
C ALA A 37 11.55 -63.32 -35.07
N ALA A 38 11.25 -62.14 -34.52
CA ALA A 38 9.98 -61.89 -33.82
C ALA A 38 9.69 -60.38 -33.75
N GLY A 39 8.52 -59.97 -34.26
CA GLY A 39 8.00 -58.62 -34.07
C GLY A 39 7.65 -58.32 -32.61
N ALA A 40 7.29 -57.04 -32.38
CA ALA A 40 6.94 -56.39 -31.12
C ALA A 40 8.14 -55.88 -30.29
N ALA A 41 8.70 -54.75 -30.73
CA ALA A 41 9.41 -53.83 -29.84
C ALA A 41 9.11 -52.38 -30.28
N ASP A 42 7.83 -52.03 -30.26
CA ASP A 42 7.37 -50.64 -30.26
C ASP A 42 6.79 -50.39 -28.86
N ASP A 43 7.63 -50.11 -27.85
CA ASP A 43 7.16 -49.45 -26.60
C ASP A 43 8.19 -49.01 -25.52
N GLN A 44 9.52 -49.10 -25.72
CA GLN A 44 10.46 -48.81 -24.60
C GLN A 44 11.27 -47.51 -24.70
N THR A 45 10.85 -46.53 -25.52
CA THR A 45 11.55 -45.22 -25.63
C THR A 45 10.69 -43.98 -25.32
N GLN A 46 9.46 -44.12 -24.79
CA GLN A 46 8.52 -43.00 -24.64
C GLN A 46 8.03 -42.57 -23.24
N PRO A 47 8.50 -43.05 -22.07
CA PRO A 47 8.04 -42.46 -20.81
C PRO A 47 8.56 -41.03 -20.58
N ASP A 48 9.85 -40.77 -20.80
CA ASP A 48 10.47 -39.45 -20.54
C ASP A 48 9.99 -38.35 -21.51
N THR A 49 9.76 -38.68 -22.78
CA THR A 49 9.33 -37.68 -23.77
C THR A 49 7.89 -37.27 -23.59
N PHE A 50 7.02 -38.17 -23.11
CA PHE A 50 5.65 -37.85 -22.74
C PHE A 50 5.61 -36.96 -21.49
N GLU A 51 6.41 -37.27 -20.46
CA GLU A 51 6.48 -36.47 -19.24
C GLU A 51 7.06 -35.07 -19.48
N LEU A 52 8.13 -34.93 -20.27
CA LEU A 52 8.67 -33.62 -20.67
C LEU A 52 7.66 -32.80 -21.46
N LYS A 53 6.95 -33.43 -22.42
CA LYS A 53 5.91 -32.73 -23.20
C LYS A 53 4.77 -32.27 -22.31
N ALA A 54 4.35 -33.09 -21.34
CA ALA A 54 3.33 -32.72 -20.37
C ALA A 54 3.77 -31.54 -19.50
N ARG A 55 5.00 -31.56 -18.97
CA ARG A 55 5.60 -30.44 -18.19
C ARG A 55 5.66 -29.14 -18.98
N ILE A 56 6.07 -29.19 -20.26
CA ILE A 56 6.13 -28.01 -21.13
C ILE A 56 4.72 -27.45 -21.39
N ALA A 57 3.75 -28.33 -21.65
CA ALA A 57 2.36 -27.93 -21.86
C ALA A 57 1.75 -27.30 -20.59
N GLU A 58 2.07 -27.84 -19.41
CA GLU A 58 1.68 -27.29 -18.11
C GLU A 58 2.24 -25.88 -17.90
N MET A 59 3.56 -25.69 -18.05
CA MET A 59 4.19 -24.36 -17.93
C MET A 59 3.62 -23.34 -18.92
N ARG A 60 3.37 -23.75 -20.17
CA ARG A 60 2.75 -22.87 -21.18
C ARG A 60 1.34 -22.45 -20.77
N THR A 61 0.56 -23.38 -20.23
CA THR A 61 -0.80 -23.09 -19.75
C THR A 61 -0.76 -22.11 -18.59
N ILE A 62 0.16 -22.28 -17.63
CA ILE A 62 0.33 -21.35 -16.51
C ILE A 62 0.61 -19.93 -17.02
N ILE A 63 1.54 -19.77 -17.96
CA ILE A 63 1.87 -18.46 -18.55
C ILE A 63 0.69 -17.88 -19.33
N ASP A 64 -0.05 -18.70 -20.10
CA ASP A 64 -1.19 -18.24 -20.90
C ASP A 64 -2.43 -17.92 -20.04
N THR A 65 -2.53 -18.49 -18.83
CA THR A 65 -3.59 -18.17 -17.86
C THR A 65 -3.24 -17.03 -16.92
N ALA A 66 -1.98 -16.62 -16.87
CA ALA A 66 -1.55 -15.48 -16.05
C ALA A 66 -2.15 -14.17 -16.58
N THR A 67 -2.31 -13.19 -15.71
CA THR A 67 -2.77 -11.84 -16.11
C THR A 67 -1.63 -11.00 -16.69
N ASP A 68 -0.38 -11.32 -16.31
CA ASP A 68 0.79 -10.58 -16.76
C ASP A 68 1.25 -11.06 -18.15
N GLY A 69 1.61 -10.11 -19.00
CA GLY A 69 2.21 -10.39 -20.30
C GLY A 69 3.66 -10.81 -20.15
N VAL A 70 4.00 -11.99 -20.68
CA VAL A 70 5.38 -12.48 -20.78
C VAL A 70 5.90 -12.32 -22.20
N VAL A 71 7.11 -11.77 -22.33
CA VAL A 71 7.85 -11.53 -23.59
C VAL A 71 9.24 -12.14 -23.48
N LEU A 72 9.58 -13.04 -24.41
CA LEU A 72 10.93 -13.61 -24.50
C LEU A 72 11.75 -12.80 -25.50
N ILE A 73 12.97 -12.45 -25.10
CA ILE A 73 13.84 -11.53 -25.83
C ILE A 73 15.17 -12.25 -26.12
N GLY A 74 15.65 -12.14 -27.37
CA GLY A 74 16.96 -12.61 -27.79
C GLY A 74 18.11 -11.80 -27.19
N ARG A 75 19.35 -12.26 -27.38
CA ARG A 75 20.55 -11.53 -26.94
C ARG A 75 20.78 -10.21 -27.67
N ASP A 76 20.22 -10.09 -28.86
CA ASP A 76 20.25 -8.89 -29.71
C ASP A 76 19.15 -7.87 -29.34
N GLY A 77 18.35 -8.15 -28.30
CA GLY A 77 17.25 -7.30 -27.88
C GLY A 77 16.00 -7.41 -28.76
N THR A 78 15.91 -8.42 -29.62
CA THR A 78 14.72 -8.68 -30.45
C THR A 78 13.72 -9.60 -29.76
N ILE A 79 12.45 -9.49 -30.10
CA ILE A 79 11.39 -10.33 -29.55
C ILE A 79 11.46 -11.71 -30.20
N ARG A 80 11.60 -12.76 -29.38
CA ARG A 80 11.58 -14.15 -29.83
C ARG A 80 10.17 -14.74 -29.81
N SER A 81 9.38 -14.39 -28.81
CA SER A 81 7.99 -14.84 -28.66
C SER A 81 7.27 -14.02 -27.61
N ILE A 82 5.95 -13.94 -27.70
CA ILE A 82 5.09 -13.35 -26.68
C ILE A 82 4.01 -14.35 -26.24
N SER A 83 3.55 -14.20 -25.01
CA SER A 83 2.43 -14.97 -24.44
C SER A 83 1.08 -14.39 -24.83
N ARG A 84 0.00 -15.18 -24.71
CA ARG A 84 -1.36 -14.71 -25.03
C ARG A 84 -1.79 -13.45 -24.27
N PRO A 85 -1.50 -13.29 -22.95
CA PRO A 85 -1.82 -12.06 -22.24
C PRO A 85 -1.06 -10.85 -22.81
N ALA A 86 0.18 -11.03 -23.27
CA ALA A 86 0.96 -9.96 -23.91
C ALA A 86 0.37 -9.59 -25.29
N GLU A 87 -0.07 -10.57 -26.09
CA GLU A 87 -0.78 -10.34 -27.36
C GLU A 87 -2.05 -9.50 -27.12
N ALA A 88 -2.86 -9.90 -26.13
CA ALA A 88 -4.08 -9.17 -25.77
C ALA A 88 -3.80 -7.76 -25.23
N LEU A 89 -2.71 -7.58 -24.47
CA LEU A 89 -2.32 -6.30 -23.88
C LEU A 89 -1.86 -5.29 -24.93
N PHE A 90 -1.00 -5.71 -25.87
CA PHE A 90 -0.46 -4.83 -26.90
C PHE A 90 -1.25 -4.84 -28.21
N GLY A 91 -2.21 -5.75 -28.38
CA GLY A 91 -3.01 -5.88 -29.59
C GLY A 91 -2.22 -6.31 -30.82
N PHE A 92 -1.07 -6.98 -30.62
CA PHE A 92 -0.25 -7.52 -31.70
C PHE A 92 -0.32 -9.05 -31.72
N ASP A 93 -0.32 -9.64 -32.91
CA ASP A 93 -0.11 -11.08 -33.08
C ASP A 93 1.38 -11.44 -32.93
N SER A 94 1.70 -12.62 -32.37
CA SER A 94 3.08 -13.12 -32.24
C SER A 94 3.91 -12.97 -33.51
N ASP A 95 3.33 -13.31 -34.66
CA ASP A 95 4.03 -13.31 -35.94
C ASP A 95 4.39 -11.89 -36.41
N GLU A 96 3.63 -10.88 -35.99
CA GLU A 96 3.88 -9.49 -36.35
C GLU A 96 5.01 -8.86 -35.53
N VAL A 97 5.22 -9.30 -34.29
CA VAL A 97 6.23 -8.71 -33.39
C VAL A 97 7.51 -9.52 -33.30
N THR A 98 7.47 -10.79 -33.66
CA THR A 98 8.67 -11.65 -33.65
C THR A 98 9.74 -11.07 -34.57
N GLY A 99 10.98 -10.98 -34.07
CA GLY A 99 12.12 -10.39 -34.76
C GLY A 99 12.19 -8.85 -34.72
N LYS A 100 11.14 -8.17 -34.24
CA LYS A 100 11.20 -6.71 -34.01
C LYS A 100 11.95 -6.39 -32.72
N PRO A 101 12.52 -5.18 -32.59
CA PRO A 101 13.14 -4.75 -31.33
C PRO A 101 12.13 -4.71 -30.18
N PHE A 102 12.49 -5.25 -29.01
CA PHE A 102 11.62 -5.25 -27.81
C PHE A 102 11.13 -3.85 -27.43
N VAL A 103 12.01 -2.84 -27.55
CA VAL A 103 11.68 -1.44 -27.26
C VAL A 103 10.52 -0.90 -28.11
N SER A 104 10.19 -1.50 -29.26
CA SER A 104 9.10 -1.05 -30.14
C SER A 104 7.70 -1.19 -29.53
N LEU A 105 7.55 -2.01 -28.48
CA LEU A 105 6.33 -2.18 -27.69
C LEU A 105 6.05 -1.02 -26.73
N PHE A 106 7.00 -0.08 -26.58
CA PHE A 106 6.88 1.05 -25.65
C PHE A 106 6.80 2.39 -26.38
N ALA A 107 6.18 3.36 -25.72
CA ALA A 107 6.21 4.77 -26.11
C ALA A 107 7.65 5.30 -26.10
N ILE A 108 7.95 6.27 -26.96
CA ILE A 108 9.29 6.85 -27.16
C ILE A 108 9.94 7.27 -25.84
N GLU A 109 9.17 7.85 -24.93
CA GLU A 109 9.60 8.30 -23.61
C GLU A 109 10.09 7.14 -22.72
N SER A 110 9.52 5.94 -22.92
CA SER A 110 9.84 4.73 -22.15
C SER A 110 10.81 3.78 -22.85
N GLN A 111 11.09 3.97 -24.14
CA GLN A 111 12.03 3.13 -24.89
C GLN A 111 13.44 3.14 -24.29
N ARG A 112 13.89 4.31 -23.84
CA ARG A 112 15.20 4.45 -23.18
C ARG A 112 15.24 3.65 -21.87
N ALA A 113 14.21 3.78 -21.04
CA ALA A 113 14.14 3.07 -19.76
C ALA A 113 14.13 1.54 -19.93
N ALA A 114 13.47 1.03 -20.98
CA ALA A 114 13.45 -0.39 -21.31
C ALA A 114 14.81 -0.89 -21.84
N ARG A 115 15.47 -0.09 -22.70
CA ARG A 115 16.81 -0.40 -23.21
C ARG A 115 17.85 -0.43 -22.08
N ASP A 116 17.87 0.61 -21.25
CA ASP A 116 18.79 0.73 -20.14
C ASP A 116 18.62 -0.43 -19.13
N TYR A 117 17.40 -0.96 -18.97
CA TYR A 117 17.15 -2.12 -18.11
C TYR A 117 17.69 -3.42 -18.72
N LEU A 118 17.50 -3.64 -20.02
CA LEU A 118 18.09 -4.79 -20.73
C LEU A 118 19.62 -4.74 -20.73
N ASP A 119 20.20 -3.57 -21.00
CA ASP A 119 21.65 -3.39 -21.07
C ASP A 119 22.28 -3.59 -19.69
N GLY A 120 21.66 -3.07 -18.62
CA GLY A 120 22.12 -3.28 -17.24
C GLY A 120 22.09 -4.74 -16.78
N LEU A 121 21.24 -5.58 -17.38
CA LEU A 121 21.20 -7.02 -17.12
C LEU A 121 22.22 -7.80 -17.96
N SER A 122 22.86 -7.18 -18.95
CA SER A 122 23.85 -7.81 -19.83
C SER A 122 25.25 -7.90 -19.20
N GLU A 123 25.56 -7.02 -18.24
CA GLU A 123 26.85 -7.02 -17.53
C GLU A 123 26.93 -8.11 -16.44
N PRO A 124 27.98 -8.97 -16.44
CA PRO A 124 28.14 -10.01 -15.43
C PRO A 124 28.51 -9.39 -14.07
N GLY A 125 27.58 -9.42 -13.11
CA GLY A 125 27.85 -9.03 -11.71
C GLY A 125 26.70 -8.34 -10.98
N VAL A 126 25.69 -7.85 -11.69
CA VAL A 126 24.60 -7.03 -11.13
C VAL A 126 23.28 -7.82 -10.96
N ALA A 127 23.33 -9.14 -11.08
CA ALA A 127 22.13 -10.00 -11.11
C ALA A 127 21.33 -10.05 -9.78
N SER A 128 21.82 -9.47 -8.69
CA SER A 128 21.21 -9.62 -7.35
C SER A 128 20.52 -8.36 -6.80
N VAL A 129 20.68 -7.18 -7.41
CA VAL A 129 20.30 -5.90 -6.76
C VAL A 129 19.17 -5.14 -7.48
N LEU A 130 18.78 -5.54 -8.69
CA LEU A 130 17.85 -4.76 -9.54
C LEU A 130 16.61 -5.56 -9.97
N ASN A 131 15.97 -6.26 -9.02
CA ASN A 131 14.62 -6.80 -9.22
C ASN A 131 13.53 -5.75 -8.96
N ASP A 132 13.92 -4.48 -8.86
CA ASP A 132 13.01 -3.34 -8.84
C ASP A 132 12.49 -3.15 -10.27
N GLY A 133 11.29 -3.66 -10.53
CA GLY A 133 10.61 -3.42 -11.80
C GLY A 133 10.45 -1.92 -12.08
N ARG A 134 10.26 -1.58 -13.35
CA ARG A 134 10.15 -0.19 -13.82
C ARG A 134 8.75 0.09 -14.33
N GLU A 135 8.23 1.26 -13.97
CA GLU A 135 7.06 1.80 -14.66
C GLU A 135 7.47 2.30 -16.05
N VAL A 136 6.75 1.84 -17.06
CA VAL A 136 6.96 2.17 -18.47
C VAL A 136 5.61 2.34 -19.15
N ILE A 137 5.60 3.06 -20.27
CA ILE A 137 4.39 3.26 -21.06
C ILE A 137 4.46 2.32 -22.27
N GLY A 138 3.59 1.33 -22.29
CA GLY A 138 3.36 0.46 -23.44
C GLY A 138 2.57 1.17 -24.54
N ARG A 139 2.77 0.73 -25.78
CA ARG A 139 2.07 1.22 -26.95
C ARG A 139 1.38 0.05 -27.65
N GLU A 140 0.06 0.11 -27.71
CA GLU A 140 -0.77 -0.85 -28.41
C GLU A 140 -0.72 -0.65 -29.94
N ALA A 141 -1.08 -1.68 -30.72
CA ALA A 141 -1.15 -1.64 -32.18
C ALA A 141 -2.00 -0.47 -32.73
N GLN A 142 -3.08 -0.13 -32.04
CA GLN A 142 -3.98 0.98 -32.39
C GLN A 142 -3.45 2.36 -31.96
N GLY A 143 -2.27 2.43 -31.34
CA GLY A 143 -1.65 3.66 -30.87
C GLY A 143 -2.08 4.11 -29.47
N ARG A 144 -2.86 3.32 -28.76
CA ARG A 144 -3.22 3.59 -27.36
C ARG A 144 -1.99 3.40 -26.46
N PHE A 145 -1.84 4.28 -25.47
CA PHE A 145 -0.81 4.18 -24.44
C PHE A 145 -1.36 3.51 -23.19
N ILE A 146 -0.60 2.58 -22.63
CA ILE A 146 -0.98 1.78 -21.47
C ILE A 146 0.14 1.89 -20.44
N PRO A 147 -0.12 2.35 -19.20
CA PRO A 147 0.87 2.31 -18.14
C PRO A 147 1.12 0.86 -17.70
N LEU A 148 2.38 0.44 -17.76
CA LEU A 148 2.81 -0.91 -17.44
C LEU A 148 3.87 -0.90 -16.34
N PHE A 149 3.87 -1.94 -15.52
CA PHE A 149 5.00 -2.28 -14.66
C PHE A 149 5.77 -3.44 -15.28
N MET A 150 7.05 -3.23 -15.54
CA MET A 150 7.91 -4.15 -16.27
C MET A 150 9.05 -4.66 -15.41
N THR A 151 9.22 -5.98 -15.36
CA THR A 151 10.37 -6.64 -14.72
C THR A 151 11.08 -7.48 -15.76
N ILE A 152 12.41 -7.47 -15.77
CA ILE A 152 13.20 -8.25 -16.72
C ILE A 152 14.16 -9.16 -15.97
N GLY A 153 14.19 -10.44 -16.36
CA GLY A 153 15.12 -11.44 -15.84
C GLY A 153 15.94 -12.08 -16.95
N ARG A 154 17.14 -12.57 -16.63
CA ARG A 154 17.98 -13.33 -17.56
C ARG A 154 17.52 -14.80 -17.60
N LEU A 155 17.44 -15.37 -18.80
CA LEU A 155 17.14 -16.79 -18.97
C LEU A 155 18.39 -17.66 -18.72
N PRO A 156 18.21 -18.93 -18.29
CA PRO A 156 19.31 -19.88 -18.12
C PRO A 156 20.14 -20.08 -19.40
N ASN A 157 21.39 -20.51 -19.22
CA ASN A 157 22.35 -20.78 -20.30
C ASN A 157 22.57 -19.57 -21.23
N ASP A 158 22.37 -18.36 -20.69
CA ASP A 158 22.49 -17.11 -21.41
C ASP A 158 21.60 -17.09 -22.67
N SER A 159 20.45 -17.75 -22.65
CA SER A 159 19.59 -17.91 -23.84
C SER A 159 18.78 -16.66 -24.23
N GLY A 160 19.03 -15.54 -23.54
CA GLY A 160 18.35 -14.26 -23.72
C GLY A 160 17.73 -13.75 -22.42
N PHE A 161 16.64 -13.00 -22.53
CA PHE A 161 15.93 -12.36 -21.42
C PHE A 161 14.44 -12.71 -21.44
N CYS A 162 13.81 -12.59 -20.28
CA CYS A 162 12.38 -12.72 -20.08
C CYS A 162 11.86 -11.42 -19.45
N ALA A 163 11.00 -10.71 -20.16
CA ALA A 163 10.31 -9.54 -19.63
C ALA A 163 8.88 -9.92 -19.24
N VAL A 164 8.49 -9.53 -18.05
CA VAL A 164 7.11 -9.62 -17.54
C VAL A 164 6.57 -8.20 -17.48
N VAL A 165 5.42 -7.97 -18.11
CA VAL A 165 4.73 -6.68 -18.13
C VAL A 165 3.34 -6.84 -17.52
N ARG A 166 3.03 -5.98 -16.57
CA ARG A 166 1.73 -5.93 -15.89
C ARG A 166 1.03 -4.63 -16.22
N ASP A 167 -0.23 -4.69 -16.62
CA ASP A 167 -1.07 -3.50 -16.75
C ASP A 167 -1.38 -2.92 -15.36
N ILE A 168 -0.95 -1.67 -15.13
CA ILE A 168 -1.20 -0.94 -13.88
C ILE A 168 -2.22 0.19 -14.06
N THR A 169 -2.98 0.19 -15.16
CA THR A 169 -4.00 1.21 -15.45
C THR A 169 -5.04 1.32 -14.33
N GLN A 170 -5.57 0.18 -13.87
CA GLN A 170 -6.56 0.19 -12.79
C GLN A 170 -5.97 0.69 -11.48
N TRP A 171 -4.71 0.34 -11.21
CA TRP A 171 -4.01 0.78 -10.01
C TRP A 171 -3.75 2.29 -10.02
N LYS A 172 -3.24 2.83 -11.13
CA LYS A 172 -3.03 4.28 -11.29
C LYS A 172 -4.34 5.08 -11.20
N ARG A 173 -5.42 4.60 -11.82
CA ARG A 173 -6.74 5.24 -11.71
C ARG A 173 -7.22 5.27 -10.26
N ALA A 174 -7.10 4.16 -9.55
CA ALA A 174 -7.50 4.11 -8.14
C ALA A 174 -6.65 5.04 -7.26
N GLU A 175 -5.34 5.15 -7.53
CA GLU A 175 -4.43 6.07 -6.84
C GLU A 175 -4.79 7.54 -7.11
N GLU A 176 -5.07 7.90 -8.36
CA GLU A 176 -5.51 9.24 -8.77
C GLU A 176 -6.87 9.58 -8.13
N ASP A 177 -7.84 8.68 -8.19
CA ASP A 177 -9.17 8.84 -7.59
C ASP A 177 -9.05 9.05 -6.07
N LEU A 178 -8.21 8.27 -5.39
CA LEU A 178 -7.97 8.39 -3.96
C LEU A 178 -7.33 9.74 -3.62
N THR A 179 -6.34 10.16 -4.40
CA THR A 179 -5.65 11.44 -4.20
C THR A 179 -6.60 12.62 -4.41
N GLN A 180 -7.45 12.55 -5.44
CA GLN A 180 -8.48 13.54 -5.71
C GLN A 180 -9.51 13.59 -4.59
N ALA A 181 -10.02 12.44 -4.15
CA ALA A 181 -10.99 12.35 -3.05
C ALA A 181 -10.42 12.94 -1.75
N ARG A 182 -9.17 12.60 -1.43
CA ARG A 182 -8.44 13.17 -0.29
C ARG A 182 -8.34 14.69 -0.39
N ALA A 183 -7.92 15.23 -1.53
CA ALA A 183 -7.80 16.67 -1.72
C ALA A 183 -9.14 17.41 -1.59
N VAL A 184 -10.25 16.79 -2.03
CA VAL A 184 -11.60 17.36 -1.85
C VAL A 184 -12.00 17.35 -0.38
N ALA A 185 -11.75 16.24 0.33
CA ALA A 185 -12.04 16.13 1.76
C ALA A 185 -11.24 17.14 2.60
N GLU A 186 -9.94 17.29 2.33
CA GLU A 186 -9.08 18.25 3.01
C GLU A 186 -9.56 19.70 2.80
N ARG A 187 -9.94 20.07 1.57
CA ARG A 187 -10.51 21.40 1.28
C ARG A 187 -11.85 21.64 1.98
N ALA A 188 -12.73 20.64 2.01
CA ALA A 188 -14.00 20.76 2.70
C ALA A 188 -13.80 20.92 4.22
N SER A 189 -12.84 20.19 4.80
CA SER A 189 -12.48 20.29 6.21
C SER A 189 -11.92 21.67 6.56
N SER A 190 -10.99 22.20 5.76
CA SER A 190 -10.42 23.53 6.04
C SER A 190 -11.46 24.65 5.92
N GLN A 191 -12.35 24.57 4.91
CA GLN A 191 -13.45 25.52 4.75
C GLN A 191 -14.42 25.49 5.95
N LYS A 192 -14.73 24.30 6.48
CA LYS A 192 -15.56 24.15 7.69
C LYS A 192 -14.92 24.89 8.87
N THR A 193 -13.62 24.69 9.10
CA THR A 193 -12.89 25.35 10.20
C THR A 193 -12.84 26.87 10.04
N ASP A 194 -12.50 27.36 8.85
CA ASP A 194 -12.45 28.80 8.57
C ASP A 194 -13.82 29.47 8.74
N PHE A 195 -14.88 28.80 8.29
CA PHE A 195 -16.25 29.27 8.46
C PHE A 195 -16.61 29.40 9.93
N LEU A 196 -16.35 28.36 10.73
CA LEU A 196 -16.66 28.35 12.16
C LEU A 196 -15.86 29.44 12.90
N ALA A 197 -14.57 29.62 12.59
CA ALA A 197 -13.74 30.67 13.14
C ALA A 197 -14.34 32.07 12.91
N ARG A 198 -14.76 32.36 11.68
CA ARG A 198 -15.38 33.65 11.34
C ARG A 198 -16.70 33.87 12.06
N ILE A 199 -17.58 32.87 12.04
CA ILE A 199 -18.89 32.95 12.70
C ILE A 199 -18.75 33.18 14.20
N SER A 200 -17.79 32.52 14.86
CA SER A 200 -17.54 32.75 16.27
C SER A 200 -17.16 34.21 16.58
N HIS A 201 -16.28 34.80 15.77
CA HIS A 201 -15.94 36.21 15.91
C HIS A 201 -17.16 37.12 15.68
N GLU A 202 -17.97 36.85 14.65
CA GLU A 202 -19.16 37.64 14.32
C GLU A 202 -20.28 37.50 15.36
N ILE A 203 -20.38 36.37 16.06
CA ILE A 203 -21.34 36.17 17.16
C ILE A 203 -20.82 36.80 18.46
N ARG A 204 -19.52 36.68 18.75
CA ARG A 204 -18.92 37.16 20.02
C ARG A 204 -19.13 38.66 20.20
N THR A 205 -18.92 39.47 19.17
CA THR A 205 -19.02 40.93 19.26
C THR A 205 -20.41 41.43 19.68
N PRO A 206 -21.52 41.08 18.99
CA PRO A 206 -22.85 41.52 19.41
C PRO A 206 -23.27 40.89 20.74
N LEU A 207 -22.88 39.64 21.01
CA LEU A 207 -23.24 38.95 22.25
C LEU A 207 -22.58 39.59 23.47
N ASN A 208 -21.29 39.92 23.38
CA ASN A 208 -20.57 40.65 24.44
C ASN A 208 -21.19 42.02 24.73
N ALA A 209 -21.70 42.71 23.71
CA ALA A 209 -22.42 43.96 23.91
C ALA A 209 -23.72 43.74 24.69
N ILE A 210 -24.52 42.73 24.32
CA ILE A 210 -25.78 42.38 25.01
C ILE A 210 -25.51 41.96 26.47
N ILE A 211 -24.51 41.11 26.70
CA ILE A 211 -24.09 40.67 28.04
C ILE A 211 -23.64 41.90 28.85
N GLY A 212 -22.75 42.73 28.30
CA GLY A 212 -22.24 43.91 28.97
C GLY A 212 -23.34 44.92 29.33
N PHE A 213 -24.28 45.20 28.42
CA PHE A 213 -25.41 46.07 28.74
C PHE A 213 -26.34 45.45 29.79
N SER A 214 -26.61 44.14 29.71
CA SER A 214 -27.42 43.46 30.71
C SER A 214 -26.79 43.52 32.11
N GLU A 215 -25.47 43.36 32.19
CA GLU A 215 -24.72 43.42 33.45
C GLU A 215 -24.71 44.84 34.03
N LEU A 216 -24.47 45.86 33.21
CA LEU A 216 -24.53 47.26 33.61
C LEU A 216 -25.92 47.67 34.14
N MET A 217 -26.99 47.11 33.56
CA MET A 217 -28.36 47.33 34.02
C MET A 217 -28.68 46.57 35.30
N VAL A 218 -28.18 45.34 35.48
CA VAL A 218 -28.32 44.56 36.73
C VAL A 218 -27.60 45.22 37.91
N ASP A 219 -26.44 45.81 37.63
CA ASP A 219 -25.60 46.56 38.58
C ASP A 219 -26.13 47.97 38.87
N GLU A 220 -27.21 48.39 38.20
CA GLU A 220 -27.86 49.69 38.39
C GLU A 220 -26.90 50.89 38.20
N LYS A 221 -25.85 50.74 37.37
CA LYS A 221 -24.79 51.75 37.15
C LYS A 221 -25.32 53.09 36.62
N PHE A 222 -26.47 53.07 35.94
CA PHE A 222 -27.15 54.24 35.37
C PHE A 222 -28.50 54.56 36.03
N GLY A 223 -28.79 53.94 37.18
CA GLY A 223 -30.03 54.14 37.94
C GLY A 223 -30.74 52.84 38.32
N PRO A 224 -31.70 52.88 39.26
CA PRO A 224 -32.37 51.70 39.78
C PRO A 224 -33.33 51.08 38.77
N VAL A 225 -33.36 49.74 38.72
CA VAL A 225 -34.36 49.00 37.94
C VAL A 225 -35.60 48.82 38.81
N ALA A 226 -36.59 49.71 38.63
CA ALA A 226 -37.75 49.82 39.53
C ALA A 226 -38.66 48.58 39.58
N ASN A 227 -38.57 47.68 38.60
CA ASN A 227 -39.40 46.47 38.53
C ASN A 227 -38.52 45.22 38.64
N ASP A 228 -38.73 44.43 39.69
CA ASP A 228 -37.99 43.20 39.95
C ASP A 228 -38.04 42.19 38.78
N ARG A 229 -39.15 42.12 38.04
CA ARG A 229 -39.25 41.24 36.86
C ARG A 229 -38.26 41.61 35.76
N TYR A 230 -37.95 42.91 35.60
CA TYR A 230 -36.95 43.33 34.63
C TYR A 230 -35.54 42.95 35.08
N ARG A 231 -35.26 42.93 36.39
CA ARG A 231 -33.98 42.39 36.90
C ARG A 231 -33.84 40.91 36.60
N ASP A 232 -34.91 40.14 36.77
CA ASP A 232 -34.91 38.71 36.47
C ASP A 232 -34.68 38.45 34.98
N TYR A 233 -35.37 39.18 34.08
CA TYR A 233 -35.10 39.07 32.63
C TYR A 233 -33.69 39.46 32.24
N LEU A 234 -33.10 40.50 32.85
CA LEU A 234 -31.71 40.88 32.57
C LEU A 234 -30.73 39.78 33.02
N ARG A 235 -30.99 39.13 34.16
CA ARG A 235 -30.20 37.96 34.59
C ARG A 235 -30.36 36.77 33.64
N ASP A 236 -31.57 36.53 33.15
CA ASP A 236 -31.83 35.46 32.17
C ASP A 236 -31.13 35.73 30.84
N ILE A 237 -31.14 36.98 30.35
CA ILE A 237 -30.40 37.41 29.15
C ILE A 237 -28.90 37.21 29.35
N ASN A 238 -28.37 37.63 30.51
CA ASN A 238 -26.95 37.49 30.83
C ASN A 238 -26.54 36.00 30.88
N ARG A 239 -27.30 35.16 31.59
CA ARG A 239 -27.06 33.72 31.68
C ARG A 239 -27.14 33.03 30.33
N SER A 240 -28.16 33.37 29.53
CA SER A 240 -28.35 32.79 28.19
C SER A 240 -27.25 33.23 27.22
N GLY A 241 -26.83 34.50 27.30
CA GLY A 241 -25.74 35.02 26.49
C GLY A 241 -24.41 34.32 26.78
N ASN A 242 -24.05 34.18 28.06
CA ASN A 242 -22.85 33.42 28.44
C ASN A 242 -22.92 31.97 27.98
N HIS A 243 -24.09 31.32 28.11
CA HIS A 243 -24.25 29.94 27.66
C HIS A 243 -24.04 29.77 26.14
N VAL A 244 -24.53 30.71 25.32
CA VAL A 244 -24.29 30.70 23.86
C VAL A 244 -22.82 30.92 23.55
N LEU A 245 -22.12 31.79 24.29
CA LEU A 245 -20.69 32.02 24.10
C LEU A 245 -19.88 30.74 24.37
N ASP A 246 -20.20 30.03 25.45
CA ASP A 246 -19.56 28.76 25.80
C ASP A 246 -19.77 27.72 24.69
N LEU A 247 -21.02 27.52 24.24
CA LEU A 247 -21.33 26.61 23.13
C LEU A 247 -20.56 26.93 21.85
N VAL A 248 -20.41 28.22 21.53
CA VAL A 248 -19.67 28.66 20.34
C VAL A 248 -18.17 28.39 20.50
N ASN A 249 -17.62 28.58 21.69
CA ASN A 249 -16.21 28.27 21.97
C ASN A 249 -15.96 26.76 21.89
N ASP A 250 -16.81 25.94 22.51
CA ASP A 250 -16.71 24.47 22.44
C ASP A 250 -16.72 23.98 20.99
N LEU A 251 -17.62 24.54 20.17
CA LEU A 251 -17.75 24.16 18.76
C LEU A 251 -16.52 24.57 17.94
N LEU A 252 -15.92 25.73 18.24
CA LEU A 252 -14.64 26.13 17.63
C LEU A 252 -13.51 25.18 17.99
N ASP A 253 -13.40 24.83 19.27
CA ASP A 253 -12.31 24.01 19.77
C ASP A 253 -12.40 22.60 19.19
N ILE A 254 -13.61 22.02 19.14
CA ILE A 254 -13.86 20.75 18.43
C ILE A 254 -13.44 20.86 16.95
N SER A 255 -13.77 21.95 16.27
CA SER A 255 -13.40 22.12 14.86
C SER A 255 -11.89 22.25 14.63
N LYS A 256 -11.16 22.86 15.57
CA LYS A 256 -9.68 22.95 15.51
C LYS A 256 -9.04 21.58 15.76
N ILE A 257 -9.61 20.79 16.67
CA ILE A 257 -9.18 19.40 16.93
C ILE A 257 -9.38 18.54 15.68
N GLU A 258 -10.58 18.55 15.09
CA GLU A 258 -10.89 17.77 13.88
C GLU A 258 -9.97 18.11 12.71
N ALA A 259 -9.57 19.38 12.58
CA ALA A 259 -8.65 19.83 11.53
C ALA A 259 -7.16 19.62 11.85
N GLY A 260 -6.82 19.09 13.03
CA GLY A 260 -5.43 18.92 13.48
C GLY A 260 -4.68 20.24 13.68
N GLN A 261 -5.40 21.36 13.84
CA GLN A 261 -4.83 22.71 14.00
C GLN A 261 -4.62 23.10 15.47
N GLN A 262 -4.93 22.21 16.42
CA GLN A 262 -4.63 22.42 17.82
C GLN A 262 -3.16 22.07 18.09
N GLU A 263 -2.30 23.08 18.06
CA GLU A 263 -0.93 22.97 18.55
C GLU A 263 -0.94 22.99 20.08
N MET A 264 -0.51 21.89 20.71
CA MET A 264 -0.33 21.83 22.17
C MET A 264 1.10 22.23 22.52
N ALA A 265 1.23 23.19 23.42
CA ALA A 265 2.53 23.66 23.90
C ALA A 265 2.91 22.92 25.19
N TYR A 266 3.52 21.74 25.07
CA TYR A 266 3.93 20.95 26.22
C TYR A 266 5.16 21.56 26.90
N GLU A 267 4.98 22.00 28.14
CA GLU A 267 6.06 22.51 29.00
C GLU A 267 6.03 21.83 30.38
N ALA A 268 7.10 22.01 31.15
CA ALA A 268 7.17 21.53 32.53
C ALA A 268 6.36 22.48 33.42
N VAL A 269 5.19 22.03 33.88
CA VAL A 269 4.24 22.82 34.64
C VAL A 269 4.30 22.46 36.12
N SER A 270 4.49 23.47 36.97
CA SER A 270 4.41 23.36 38.43
C SER A 270 2.95 23.41 38.89
N LEU A 271 2.39 22.26 39.25
CA LEU A 271 1.01 22.15 39.74
C LEU A 271 0.75 23.03 40.97
N ASN A 272 1.74 23.20 41.85
CA ASN A 272 1.58 24.04 43.05
C ASN A 272 1.36 25.51 42.68
N ASP A 273 2.07 26.02 41.66
CA ASP A 273 1.96 27.41 41.23
C ASP A 273 0.63 27.64 40.49
N THR A 274 0.25 26.75 39.56
CA THR A 274 -1.03 26.81 38.84
C THR A 274 -2.23 26.75 39.80
N LEU A 275 -2.19 25.87 40.80
CA LEU A 275 -3.25 25.77 41.81
C LEU A 275 -3.29 26.99 42.72
N ALA A 276 -2.14 27.56 43.09
CA ALA A 276 -2.08 28.77 43.90
C ALA A 276 -2.70 29.98 43.17
N GLU A 277 -2.39 30.15 41.88
CA GLU A 277 -2.99 31.17 41.02
C GLU A 277 -4.51 30.98 40.90
N THR A 278 -4.97 29.75 40.70
CA THR A 278 -6.41 29.43 40.60
C THR A 278 -7.15 29.74 41.90
N VAL A 279 -6.58 29.37 43.06
CA VAL A 279 -7.16 29.68 44.37
C VAL A 279 -7.20 31.20 44.59
N ALA A 280 -6.14 31.92 44.23
CA ALA A 280 -6.09 33.38 44.33
C ALA A 280 -7.17 34.06 43.46
N MET A 281 -7.42 33.53 42.26
CA MET A 281 -8.47 34.04 41.36
C MET A 281 -9.89 33.78 41.91
N MET A 282 -10.13 32.64 42.56
CA MET A 282 -11.43 32.27 43.11
C MET A 282 -11.73 32.87 44.49
N GLN A 283 -10.70 33.29 45.24
CA GLN A 283 -10.83 33.82 46.59
C GLN A 283 -11.82 34.99 46.73
N PRO A 284 -11.87 35.99 45.82
CA PRO A 284 -12.82 37.09 45.93
C PRO A 284 -14.27 36.65 45.78
N GLN A 285 -14.55 35.69 44.90
CA GLN A 285 -15.90 35.18 44.69
C GLN A 285 -16.35 34.28 45.84
N ALA A 286 -15.45 33.41 46.33
CA ALA A 286 -15.72 32.59 47.50
C ALA A 286 -16.03 33.44 48.75
N ASN A 287 -15.32 34.56 48.94
CA ASN A 287 -15.59 35.49 50.04
C ASN A 287 -16.98 36.14 49.91
N ARG A 288 -17.42 36.51 48.69
CA ARG A 288 -18.77 37.05 48.45
C ARG A 288 -19.87 36.04 48.79
N GLU A 289 -19.67 34.78 48.41
CA GLU A 289 -20.61 33.67 48.65
C GLU A 289 -20.44 33.01 50.02
N ARG A 290 -19.53 33.51 50.87
CA ARG A 290 -19.19 32.97 52.20
C ARG A 290 -18.73 31.50 52.17
N VAL A 291 -18.08 31.10 51.09
CA VAL A 291 -17.47 29.77 50.92
C VAL A 291 -16.01 29.81 51.40
N ILE A 292 -15.61 28.82 52.19
CA ILE A 292 -14.23 28.68 52.67
C ILE A 292 -13.47 27.75 51.72
N ILE A 293 -12.45 28.27 51.03
CA ILE A 293 -11.50 27.45 50.26
C ILE A 293 -10.37 27.02 51.19
N ARG A 294 -10.13 25.70 51.29
CA ARG A 294 -8.98 25.13 52.00
C ARG A 294 -8.11 24.38 51.01
N SER A 295 -6.92 24.90 50.74
CA SER A 295 -5.88 24.23 49.97
C SER A 295 -4.94 23.44 50.89
N SER A 296 -4.74 22.15 50.60
CA SER A 296 -3.73 21.32 51.25
C SER A 296 -2.97 20.57 50.17
N PHE A 297 -1.77 21.05 49.87
CA PHE A 297 -0.91 20.49 48.82
C PHE A 297 0.41 20.01 49.42
N ALA A 298 1.03 19.01 48.81
CA ALA A 298 2.38 18.60 49.17
C ALA A 298 3.38 19.70 48.79
N SER A 299 4.39 19.94 49.63
CA SER A 299 5.34 21.05 49.46
C SER A 299 6.23 20.95 48.21
N ARG A 300 6.35 19.76 47.61
CA ARG A 300 6.95 19.53 46.29
C ARG A 300 6.17 18.47 45.54
N LEU A 301 5.30 18.89 44.65
CA LEU A 301 4.79 18.03 43.60
C LEU A 301 5.79 18.04 42.43
N PRO A 302 5.99 16.91 41.74
CA PRO A 302 6.80 16.89 40.53
C PRO A 302 6.13 17.75 39.44
N GLU A 303 6.95 18.39 38.61
CA GLU A 303 6.45 19.08 37.42
C GLU A 303 5.82 18.06 36.46
N VAL A 304 4.71 18.44 35.86
CA VAL A 304 4.00 17.63 34.86
C VAL A 304 4.23 18.21 33.48
N VAL A 305 4.42 17.34 32.48
CA VAL A 305 4.50 17.77 31.08
C VAL A 305 3.07 17.98 30.58
N ALA A 306 2.66 19.22 30.42
CA ALA A 306 1.32 19.57 30.01
C ALA A 306 1.29 20.92 29.27
N ASP A 307 0.19 21.20 28.57
CA ASP A 307 -0.07 22.52 28.02
C ASP A 307 -0.72 23.39 29.09
N LEU A 308 0.00 24.40 29.56
CA LEU A 308 -0.45 25.31 30.63
C LEU A 308 -1.80 25.97 30.31
N ARG A 309 -2.17 26.13 29.03
CA ARG A 309 -3.47 26.72 28.63
C ARG A 309 -4.64 25.76 28.76
N SER A 310 -4.37 24.47 28.90
CA SER A 310 -5.37 23.39 28.95
C SER A 310 -5.42 22.68 30.31
N VAL A 311 -4.63 23.14 31.29
CA VAL A 311 -4.48 22.57 32.65
C VAL A 311 -5.18 23.44 33.68
#